data_AF-A0A174KZY3-F1
#
_entry.id   AF-A0A174KZY3-F1
#
_cell.length_a   1.000
_cell.length_b   1.000
_cell.length_c   1.000
_cell.angle_alpha   90.00
_cell.angle_beta   90.00
_cell.angle_gamma   90.00
#
_symmetry.space_group_name_H-M   'P 1'
#
loop_
_entity.id
_entity.type
_entity.pdbx_description
1 polymer ?
#
loop_
_entity_poly.entity_id
_entity_poly.type
_entity_poly.pdbx_seq_one_letter_code
_entity_poly.pdbx_strand_id
1 'polypeptide(L)'
;MNKSKIEWCDHTWNPITGCRHNCSYCYAKRMTARFAGDVRLNLMAKKDYSTEPAADNSENVFILDKPMLNETGNILVYPFGFEPTYHKYRMDYPEKLKMGNNIFVGAMADIFGKWVPGEWIRDVMETCLDNPIHNYLFLTKNPERYTEVGVPAGLENMWYGTTITCDADADRFNYLPAGCNTFVSIEPLMGDIVSKHNVMFRQVDWIIIGAETGRNKNKIVPELQWIKDIVVKADYNSVPVFMKDSLVPIVGEENMRREFPKQLQHSEISPKLKAKLFDGCASCKAHLRKSEMITLLARSKRGEQPKQFGFMCRDCFKEFCKGLGLDIPELIGLAESVTIGPGDEDE
;
A
#
# COMPACT_ATOMS: atom_id res chain seq x y z
N MET A 1 3.75 -0.86 11.19
CA MET A 1 2.71 -0.98 10.15
C MET A 1 2.71 -2.41 9.65
N ASN A 2 1.54 -3.03 9.52
CA ASN A 2 1.46 -4.40 9.05
C ASN A 2 1.44 -4.41 7.53
N LYS A 3 2.05 -5.43 6.93
CA LYS A 3 1.83 -5.74 5.52
C LYS A 3 0.34 -5.99 5.29
N SER A 4 -0.15 -5.51 4.16
CA SER A 4 -1.53 -5.75 3.74
C SER A 4 -1.76 -7.24 3.47
N LYS A 5 -3.01 -7.67 3.63
CA LYS A 5 -3.48 -8.97 3.10
C LYS A 5 -4.19 -8.81 1.75
N ILE A 6 -4.33 -7.57 1.28
CA ILE A 6 -4.89 -7.27 -0.04
C ILE A 6 -3.78 -7.53 -1.05
N GLU A 7 -4.01 -8.49 -1.94
CA GLU A 7 -2.97 -9.13 -2.74
C GLU A 7 -2.28 -8.18 -3.75
N TRP A 8 -2.94 -7.08 -4.07
CA TRP A 8 -2.47 -6.10 -5.04
C TRP A 8 -1.78 -4.88 -4.40
N CYS A 9 -1.61 -4.85 -3.07
CA CYS A 9 -0.85 -3.79 -2.40
C CYS A 9 0.04 -4.35 -1.27
N ASP A 10 1.17 -3.69 -1.02
CA ASP A 10 2.09 -4.08 0.06
C ASP A 10 1.58 -3.61 1.42
N HIS A 11 0.96 -2.43 1.43
CA HIS A 11 0.50 -1.76 2.64
C HIS A 11 -0.84 -1.06 2.43
N THR A 12 -1.56 -0.86 3.53
CA THR A 12 -2.73 0.03 3.57
C THR A 12 -2.43 1.20 4.47
N TRP A 13 -2.77 2.40 4.01
CA TRP A 13 -2.70 3.62 4.80
C TRP A 13 -4.10 4.18 4.98
N ASN A 14 -4.53 4.36 6.23
CA ASN A 14 -5.90 4.79 6.57
C ASN A 14 -5.86 6.08 7.41
N PRO A 15 -5.49 7.22 6.79
CA PRO A 15 -5.56 8.52 7.43
C PRO A 15 -7.02 8.93 7.67
N ILE A 16 -7.93 8.49 6.79
CA ILE A 16 -9.37 8.59 6.95
C ILE A 16 -9.93 7.18 7.08
N THR A 17 -10.84 6.96 8.02
CA THR A 17 -11.63 5.72 8.13
C THR A 17 -13.12 6.05 8.09
N GLY A 18 -13.94 5.04 7.84
CA GLY A 18 -15.39 5.18 7.84
C GLY A 18 -15.98 5.53 6.48
N CYS A 19 -17.25 5.18 6.30
CA CYS A 19 -17.96 5.35 5.05
C CYS A 19 -19.47 5.25 5.28
N ARG A 20 -20.25 6.15 4.66
CA ARG A 20 -21.71 6.20 4.78
C ARG A 20 -22.46 5.44 3.68
N HIS A 21 -21.76 4.74 2.79
CA HIS A 21 -22.39 3.81 1.86
C HIS A 21 -22.99 2.61 2.62
N ASN A 22 -24.17 2.15 2.21
CA ASN A 22 -24.85 1.02 2.85
C ASN A 22 -24.70 -0.30 2.06
N CYS A 23 -23.45 -0.67 1.75
CA CYS A 23 -23.17 -1.91 1.03
C CYS A 23 -23.41 -3.14 1.92
N SER A 24 -24.24 -4.09 1.48
CA SER A 24 -24.55 -5.34 2.22
C SER A 24 -23.33 -6.25 2.40
N TYR A 25 -22.36 -6.16 1.50
CA TYR A 25 -21.15 -6.99 1.44
C TYR A 25 -19.92 -6.37 2.14
N CYS A 26 -20.04 -5.18 2.73
CA CYS A 26 -18.90 -4.38 3.21
C CYS A 26 -18.10 -5.10 4.32
N TYR A 27 -16.87 -5.54 4.00
CA TYR A 27 -15.98 -6.12 5.00
C TYR A 27 -15.51 -5.05 6.01
N ALA A 28 -15.28 -3.82 5.56
CA ALA A 28 -14.77 -2.74 6.40
C ALA A 28 -15.75 -2.41 7.53
N LYS A 29 -17.05 -2.25 7.21
CA LYS A 29 -18.13 -2.04 8.19
C LYS A 29 -18.18 -3.17 9.23
N ARG A 30 -18.09 -4.43 8.80
CA ARG A 30 -18.07 -5.61 9.69
C ARG A 30 -16.83 -5.62 10.59
N MET A 31 -15.66 -5.30 10.03
CA MET A 31 -14.40 -5.29 10.77
C MET A 31 -14.39 -4.18 11.81
N THR A 32 -14.85 -2.99 11.44
CA THR A 32 -14.97 -1.85 12.34
C THR A 32 -15.87 -2.15 13.55
N ALA A 33 -17.01 -2.81 13.34
CA ALA A 33 -17.89 -3.22 14.45
C ALA A 33 -17.19 -4.13 15.48
N ARG A 34 -16.16 -4.88 15.08
CA ARG A 34 -15.37 -5.74 15.97
C ARG A 34 -14.31 -4.98 16.78
N PHE A 35 -13.80 -3.88 16.24
CA PHE A 35 -12.64 -3.16 16.79
C PHE A 35 -12.94 -1.72 17.26
N ALA A 36 -14.22 -1.34 17.30
CA ALA A 36 -14.65 -0.01 17.73
C ALA A 36 -14.71 0.18 19.26
N GLY A 37 -14.71 -0.91 20.03
CA GLY A 37 -15.01 -0.85 21.48
C GLY A 37 -16.45 -0.41 21.73
N ASP A 38 -16.71 0.24 22.87
CA ASP A 38 -18.01 0.84 23.15
C ASP A 38 -18.10 2.27 22.59
N VAL A 39 -18.72 2.38 21.41
CA VAL A 39 -18.91 3.67 20.73
C VAL A 39 -19.69 4.67 21.59
N ARG A 40 -20.61 4.23 22.45
CA ARG A 40 -21.38 5.15 23.29
C ARG A 40 -20.48 5.82 24.32
N LEU A 41 -19.60 5.05 24.96
CA LEU A 41 -18.61 5.59 25.89
C LEU A 41 -17.61 6.50 25.17
N ASN A 42 -17.13 6.10 23.99
CA ASN A 42 -16.21 6.90 23.19
C ASN A 42 -16.80 8.27 22.82
N LEU A 43 -18.08 8.33 22.45
CA LEU A 43 -18.77 9.58 22.13
C LEU A 43 -18.92 10.53 23.34
N MET A 44 -18.92 10.01 24.56
CA MET A 44 -18.95 10.81 25.79
C MET A 44 -17.59 11.48 26.08
N ALA A 45 -16.49 10.95 25.54
CA ALA A 45 -15.13 11.49 25.71
C ALA A 45 -14.85 12.69 24.80
N LYS A 46 -15.69 13.73 24.86
CA LYS A 46 -15.65 14.93 23.99
C LYS A 46 -14.34 15.74 24.03
N LYS A 47 -13.45 15.46 24.98
CA LYS A 47 -12.12 16.09 25.07
C LYS A 47 -11.08 15.41 24.19
N ASP A 48 -11.36 14.21 23.70
CA ASP A 48 -10.40 13.37 22.97
C ASP A 48 -10.57 13.43 21.46
N TYR A 49 -11.60 14.14 20.97
CA TYR A 49 -11.86 14.35 19.56
C TYR A 49 -12.49 15.72 19.31
N SER A 50 -12.42 16.17 18.07
CA SER A 50 -13.20 17.30 17.57
C SER A 50 -14.10 16.85 16.42
N THR A 51 -15.03 17.70 16.01
CA THR A 51 -15.91 17.44 14.87
C THR A 51 -15.95 18.63 13.96
N GLU A 52 -16.19 18.40 12.67
CA GLU A 52 -16.48 19.46 11.71
C GLU A 52 -17.65 19.07 10.79
N PRO A 53 -18.28 20.04 10.11
CA PRO A 53 -19.36 19.76 9.17
C PRO A 53 -18.92 18.81 8.06
N ALA A 54 -19.78 17.85 7.70
CA ALA A 54 -19.56 17.02 6.53
C ALA A 54 -19.66 17.85 5.23
N ALA A 55 -18.92 17.47 4.19
CA ALA A 55 -18.92 18.20 2.92
C ALA A 55 -20.27 18.16 2.18
N ASP A 56 -21.11 17.16 2.44
CA ASP A 56 -22.46 17.04 1.87
C ASP A 56 -23.56 17.61 2.76
N ASN A 57 -23.19 18.34 3.82
CA ASN A 57 -24.10 18.88 4.85
C ASN A 57 -24.88 17.80 5.62
N SER A 58 -24.44 16.54 5.57
CA SER A 58 -24.93 15.52 6.51
C SER A 58 -24.30 15.71 7.90
N GLU A 59 -24.54 14.75 8.80
CA GLU A 59 -24.05 14.80 10.18
C GLU A 59 -22.53 15.04 10.24
N ASN A 60 -22.09 15.78 11.24
CA ASN A 60 -20.67 16.11 11.42
C ASN A 60 -19.77 14.86 11.38
N VAL A 61 -18.54 15.07 10.95
CA VAL A 61 -17.49 14.05 10.88
C VAL A 61 -16.46 14.27 11.98
N PHE A 62 -15.71 13.22 12.33
CA PHE A 62 -14.85 13.21 13.51
C PHE A 62 -13.38 13.43 13.17
N ILE A 63 -12.64 14.08 14.07
CA ILE A 63 -11.21 14.35 13.92
C ILE A 63 -10.46 13.92 15.18
N LEU A 64 -9.33 13.26 14.97
CA LEU A 64 -8.42 12.78 16.01
C LEU A 64 -7.01 13.31 15.76
N ASP A 65 -6.61 14.30 16.55
CA ASP A 65 -5.22 14.81 16.58
C ASP A 65 -4.27 13.82 17.27
N LYS A 66 -4.80 12.96 18.14
CA LYS A 66 -4.09 11.90 18.88
C LYS A 66 -4.94 10.63 18.96
N PRO A 67 -4.36 9.44 19.18
CA PRO A 67 -5.14 8.23 19.34
C PRO A 67 -6.01 8.28 20.60
N MET A 68 -7.29 7.87 20.47
CA MET A 68 -8.14 7.56 21.62
C MET A 68 -7.73 6.23 22.23
N LEU A 69 -7.79 6.13 23.55
CA LEU A 69 -7.48 4.91 24.30
C LEU A 69 -8.76 4.36 24.92
N ASN A 70 -8.85 3.03 25.01
CA ASN A 70 -9.90 2.37 25.78
C ASN A 70 -9.56 2.36 27.28
N GLU A 71 -10.47 1.81 28.10
CA GLU A 71 -10.31 1.72 29.56
C GLU A 71 -9.05 0.97 30.02
N THR A 72 -8.50 0.09 29.15
CA THR A 72 -7.26 -0.66 29.40
C THR A 72 -6.00 0.04 28.89
N GLY A 73 -6.10 1.27 28.38
CA GLY A 73 -4.99 2.03 27.81
C GLY A 73 -4.58 1.63 26.39
N ASN A 74 -5.34 0.74 25.74
CA ASN A 74 -5.08 0.30 24.37
C ASN A 74 -5.70 1.25 23.34
N ILE A 75 -5.04 1.46 22.21
CA ILE A 75 -5.53 2.35 21.14
C ILE A 75 -6.84 1.80 20.54
N LEU A 76 -7.86 2.65 20.50
CA LEU A 76 -9.09 2.41 19.76
C LEU A 76 -8.86 2.69 18.27
N VAL A 77 -8.99 1.65 17.44
CA VAL A 77 -8.70 1.75 16.00
C VAL A 77 -9.81 2.52 15.26
N TYR A 78 -11.07 2.29 15.65
CA TYR A 78 -12.28 2.89 15.06
C TYR A 78 -13.24 3.40 16.15
N PRO A 79 -12.85 4.43 16.94
CA PRO A 79 -13.60 4.84 18.13
C PRO A 79 -15.05 5.26 17.85
N PHE A 80 -15.35 5.74 16.64
CA PHE A 80 -16.69 6.19 16.23
C PHE A 80 -17.41 5.17 15.35
N GLY A 81 -17.02 3.89 15.44
CA GLY A 81 -17.55 2.87 14.54
C GLY A 81 -17.16 3.19 13.09
N PHE A 82 -18.11 3.01 12.17
CA PHE A 82 -17.87 3.19 10.73
C PHE A 82 -18.17 4.62 10.24
N GLU A 83 -18.31 5.56 11.18
CA GLU A 83 -18.45 6.98 10.84
C GLU A 83 -17.13 7.57 10.30
N PRO A 84 -17.23 8.53 9.35
CA PRO A 84 -16.06 9.18 8.78
C PRO A 84 -15.22 9.85 9.87
N THR A 85 -13.96 9.43 9.97
CA THR A 85 -13.02 9.87 10.99
C THR A 85 -11.67 10.19 10.38
N TYR A 86 -11.18 11.41 10.59
CA TYR A 86 -9.84 11.82 10.22
C TYR A 86 -8.85 11.57 11.36
N HIS A 87 -7.85 10.74 11.10
CA HIS A 87 -6.79 10.39 12.03
C HIS A 87 -5.50 11.16 11.69
N LYS A 88 -5.42 12.44 12.07
CA LYS A 88 -4.25 13.31 11.78
C LYS A 88 -2.93 12.73 12.29
N TYR A 89 -2.96 12.03 13.43
CA TYR A 89 -1.78 11.33 13.96
C TYR A 89 -1.27 10.18 13.08
N ARG A 90 -1.96 9.86 11.97
CA ARG A 90 -1.57 8.83 11.00
C ARG A 90 -1.01 9.40 9.69
N MET A 91 -0.74 10.70 9.59
CA MET A 91 -0.24 11.28 8.34
C MET A 91 1.23 10.92 8.05
N ASP A 92 2.07 10.78 9.06
CA ASP A 92 3.50 10.47 8.93
C ASP A 92 3.82 9.01 8.51
N TYR A 93 2.81 8.23 8.11
CA TYR A 93 2.96 6.80 7.84
C TYR A 93 3.80 6.51 6.58
N PRO A 94 3.58 7.19 5.44
CA PRO A 94 4.41 6.98 4.26
C PRO A 94 5.90 7.22 4.55
N GLU A 95 6.26 8.29 5.28
CA GLU A 95 7.65 8.61 5.64
C GLU A 95 8.38 7.50 6.41
N LYS A 96 7.64 6.67 7.17
CA LYS A 96 8.19 5.57 7.96
C LYS A 96 8.61 4.37 7.10
N LEU A 97 8.13 4.28 5.86
CA LEU A 97 8.49 3.22 4.93
C LEU A 97 9.84 3.48 4.28
N LYS A 98 10.69 2.44 4.24
CA LYS A 98 12.09 2.58 3.82
C LYS A 98 12.32 2.26 2.33
N MET A 99 11.30 1.80 1.62
CA MET A 99 11.35 1.45 0.20
C MET A 99 10.02 1.81 -0.44
N GLY A 100 10.02 1.96 -1.76
CA GLY A 100 8.82 2.10 -2.58
C GLY A 100 7.93 0.90 -2.36
N ASN A 101 6.65 1.19 -2.19
CA ASN A 101 5.61 0.22 -1.89
C ASN A 101 4.37 0.64 -2.66
N ASN A 102 3.56 -0.35 -3.03
CA ASN A 102 2.19 -0.12 -3.48
C ASN A 102 1.32 0.07 -2.24
N ILE A 103 0.82 1.28 -2.03
CA ILE A 103 0.04 1.67 -0.85
C ILE A 103 -1.42 1.88 -1.27
N PHE A 104 -2.32 1.05 -0.75
CA PHE A 104 -3.75 1.34 -0.86
C PHE A 104 -4.16 2.36 0.20
N VAL A 105 -4.57 3.54 -0.26
CA VAL A 105 -5.02 4.63 0.61
C VAL A 105 -6.52 4.51 0.85
N GLY A 106 -6.91 4.45 2.13
CA GLY A 106 -8.31 4.39 2.52
C GLY A 106 -8.95 3.02 2.40
N ALA A 107 -8.21 1.93 2.61
CA ALA A 107 -8.76 0.56 2.64
C ALA A 107 -9.93 0.35 3.63
N MET A 108 -10.10 1.26 4.59
CA MET A 108 -11.16 1.28 5.60
C MET A 108 -12.11 2.48 5.46
N ALA A 109 -12.11 3.13 4.29
CA ALA A 109 -12.92 4.31 4.00
C ALA A 109 -13.40 4.31 2.54
N ASP A 110 -14.29 5.25 2.24
CA ASP A 110 -14.32 5.88 0.93
C ASP A 110 -13.83 7.32 1.13
N ILE A 111 -12.54 7.58 0.88
CA ILE A 111 -11.94 8.89 1.20
C ILE A 111 -12.47 10.01 0.30
N PHE A 112 -13.07 9.67 -0.83
CA PHE A 112 -13.73 10.60 -1.73
C PHE A 112 -15.24 10.62 -1.52
N GLY A 113 -15.75 10.03 -0.43
CA GLY A 113 -17.16 10.12 -0.06
C GLY A 113 -17.64 11.57 -0.04
N LYS A 114 -18.90 11.80 -0.43
CA LYS A 114 -19.50 13.15 -0.46
C LYS A 114 -19.48 13.84 0.90
N TRP A 115 -19.48 13.07 1.99
CA TRP A 115 -19.36 13.53 3.37
C TRP A 115 -17.95 13.96 3.79
N VAL A 116 -16.90 13.55 3.06
CA VAL A 116 -15.51 13.81 3.46
C VAL A 116 -15.13 15.26 3.12
N PRO A 117 -14.68 16.07 4.10
CA PRO A 117 -14.17 17.42 3.85
C PRO A 117 -13.02 17.45 2.84
N GLY A 118 -13.04 18.44 1.93
CA GLY A 118 -12.03 18.57 0.88
C GLY A 118 -10.61 18.80 1.41
N GLU A 119 -10.47 19.47 2.55
CA GLU A 119 -9.17 19.67 3.21
C GLU A 119 -8.53 18.33 3.62
N TRP A 120 -9.33 17.35 4.09
CA TRP A 120 -8.77 16.06 4.49
C TRP A 120 -8.19 15.32 3.29
N ILE A 121 -8.83 15.44 2.13
CA ILE A 121 -8.36 14.85 0.88
C ILE A 121 -7.07 15.55 0.43
N ARG A 122 -7.01 16.89 0.56
CA ARG A 122 -5.79 17.66 0.27
C ARG A 122 -4.61 17.25 1.14
N ASP A 123 -4.78 17.16 2.45
CA ASP A 123 -3.72 16.73 3.38
C ASP A 123 -3.15 15.35 2.97
N VAL A 124 -4.03 14.43 2.57
CA VAL A 124 -3.64 13.09 2.11
C VAL A 124 -2.85 13.16 0.81
N MET A 125 -3.29 13.98 -0.16
CA MET A 125 -2.59 14.18 -1.42
C MET A 125 -1.22 14.82 -1.23
N GLU A 126 -1.11 15.85 -0.37
CA GLU A 126 0.15 16.51 -0.05
C GLU A 126 1.15 15.52 0.54
N THR A 127 0.72 14.69 1.48
CA THR A 127 1.58 13.63 2.04
C THR A 127 2.05 12.64 0.97
N CYS A 128 1.21 12.31 -0.01
CA CYS A 128 1.61 11.47 -1.15
C CYS A 128 2.66 12.15 -2.03
N LEU A 129 2.49 13.45 -2.30
CA LEU A 129 3.42 14.25 -3.10
C LEU A 129 4.79 14.39 -2.41
N ASP A 130 4.80 14.53 -1.09
CA ASP A 130 6.02 14.62 -0.28
C ASP A 130 6.78 13.28 -0.19
N ASN A 131 6.13 12.16 -0.54
CA ASN A 131 6.69 10.82 -0.43
C ASN A 131 6.61 10.04 -1.77
N PRO A 132 7.22 10.54 -2.86
CA PRO A 132 6.97 10.05 -4.23
C PRO A 132 7.58 8.67 -4.53
N ILE A 133 8.37 8.13 -3.61
CA ILE A 133 8.93 6.78 -3.73
C ILE A 133 7.84 5.68 -3.71
N HIS A 134 6.68 5.98 -3.14
CA HIS A 134 5.57 5.03 -3.08
C HIS A 134 4.63 5.22 -4.26
N ASN A 135 3.98 4.11 -4.64
CA ASN A 135 2.80 4.16 -5.47
C ASN A 135 1.57 4.25 -4.57
N TYR A 136 0.65 5.15 -4.88
CA TYR A 136 -0.58 5.37 -4.13
C TYR A 136 -1.78 4.97 -4.96
N LEU A 137 -2.54 4.02 -4.45
CA LEU A 137 -3.77 3.55 -5.07
C LEU A 137 -4.95 4.10 -4.29
N PHE A 138 -5.82 4.81 -4.99
CA PHE A 138 -7.05 5.38 -4.46
C PHE A 138 -8.25 4.68 -5.09
N LEU A 139 -9.23 4.29 -4.29
CA LEU A 139 -10.43 3.61 -4.78
C LEU A 139 -11.68 4.24 -4.16
N THR A 140 -12.67 4.59 -5.00
CA THR A 140 -13.92 5.22 -4.53
C THR A 140 -15.17 4.75 -5.27
N LYS A 141 -16.35 4.90 -4.65
CA LYS A 141 -17.66 4.82 -5.32
C LYS A 141 -18.23 6.19 -5.72
N ASN A 142 -17.47 7.27 -5.50
CA ASN A 142 -17.81 8.66 -5.85
C ASN A 142 -16.73 9.26 -6.77
N PRO A 143 -16.46 8.67 -7.94
CA PRO A 143 -15.35 9.09 -8.79
C PRO A 143 -15.44 10.55 -9.28
N GLU A 144 -16.63 11.15 -9.30
CA GLU A 144 -16.82 12.59 -9.63
C GLU A 144 -15.97 13.49 -8.73
N ARG A 145 -15.76 13.05 -7.48
CA ARG A 145 -15.02 13.77 -6.46
C ARG A 145 -13.54 13.92 -6.78
N TYR A 146 -12.97 13.08 -7.66
CA TYR A 146 -11.61 13.29 -8.16
C TYR A 146 -11.46 14.65 -8.85
N THR A 147 -12.44 15.01 -9.68
CA THR A 147 -12.43 16.28 -10.43
C THR A 147 -12.85 17.44 -9.53
N GLU A 148 -13.86 17.26 -8.66
CA GLU A 148 -14.33 18.31 -7.75
C GLU A 148 -13.22 18.83 -6.81
N VAL A 149 -12.36 17.94 -6.32
CA VAL A 149 -11.26 18.32 -5.42
C VAL A 149 -9.97 18.69 -6.16
N GLY A 150 -9.87 18.38 -7.46
CA GLY A 150 -8.69 18.63 -8.27
C GLY A 150 -7.50 17.75 -7.88
N VAL A 151 -7.63 16.43 -8.00
CA VAL A 151 -6.52 15.52 -7.68
C VAL A 151 -5.30 15.73 -8.60
N PRO A 152 -4.07 15.49 -8.11
CA PRO A 152 -2.86 15.56 -8.94
C PRO A 152 -2.95 14.68 -10.20
N ALA A 153 -2.54 15.23 -11.34
CA ALA A 153 -2.53 14.55 -12.63
C ALA A 153 -1.11 14.46 -13.23
N GLY A 154 -0.90 13.54 -14.17
CA GLY A 154 0.38 13.36 -14.86
C GLY A 154 1.50 12.74 -14.00
N LEU A 155 1.18 12.16 -12.85
CA LEU A 155 2.14 11.51 -11.96
C LEU A 155 2.12 10.00 -12.15
N GLU A 156 3.31 9.38 -12.32
CA GLU A 156 3.43 7.93 -12.55
C GLU A 156 3.07 7.08 -11.32
N ASN A 157 3.19 7.65 -10.13
CA ASN A 157 3.04 6.95 -8.87
C ASN A 157 1.65 7.14 -8.21
N MET A 158 0.71 7.82 -8.87
CA MET A 158 -0.66 8.01 -8.36
C MET A 158 -1.68 7.31 -9.27
N TRP A 159 -2.52 6.48 -8.66
CA TRP A 159 -3.50 5.64 -9.32
C TRP A 159 -4.89 5.92 -8.76
N TYR A 160 -5.81 6.33 -9.63
CA TYR A 160 -7.17 6.68 -9.26
C TYR A 160 -8.14 5.67 -9.84
N GLY A 161 -8.95 5.04 -8.99
CA GLY A 161 -9.83 3.98 -9.43
C GLY A 161 -11.22 4.06 -8.84
N THR A 162 -12.13 3.34 -9.48
CA THR A 162 -13.51 3.24 -9.01
C THR A 162 -13.96 1.80 -8.83
N THR A 163 -14.84 1.59 -7.84
CA THR A 163 -15.50 0.30 -7.66
C THR A 163 -16.69 0.17 -8.59
N ILE A 164 -16.71 -0.90 -9.37
CA ILE A 164 -17.86 -1.36 -10.15
C ILE A 164 -18.26 -2.75 -9.64
N THR A 165 -19.55 -3.05 -9.63
CA THR A 165 -20.08 -4.35 -9.18
C THR A 165 -20.97 -5.00 -10.21
N CYS A 166 -21.65 -4.21 -11.06
CA CYS A 166 -22.55 -4.71 -12.10
C CYS A 166 -22.81 -3.61 -13.14
N ASP A 167 -23.62 -3.91 -14.16
CA ASP A 167 -24.06 -2.94 -15.17
C ASP A 167 -24.60 -1.63 -14.57
N ALA A 168 -25.35 -1.70 -13.46
CA ALA A 168 -26.04 -0.54 -12.88
C ALA A 168 -25.09 0.52 -12.30
N ASP A 169 -23.84 0.16 -12.00
CA ASP A 169 -22.85 1.10 -11.50
C ASP A 169 -21.58 1.18 -12.38
N ALA A 170 -21.64 0.60 -13.57
CA ALA A 170 -20.52 0.58 -14.49
C ALA A 170 -20.17 1.97 -15.01
N ASP A 171 -21.15 2.86 -15.21
CA ASP A 171 -20.91 4.23 -15.71
C ASP A 171 -19.99 5.08 -14.83
N ARG A 172 -19.66 4.63 -13.61
CA ARG A 172 -18.67 5.26 -12.72
C ARG A 172 -17.30 5.45 -13.39
N PHE A 173 -16.88 4.57 -14.31
CA PHE A 173 -15.57 4.74 -14.97
C PHE A 173 -15.49 6.04 -15.77
N ASN A 174 -16.61 6.58 -16.26
CA ASN A 174 -16.65 7.80 -17.04
C ASN A 174 -16.18 9.04 -16.26
N TYR A 175 -16.15 8.96 -14.93
CA TYR A 175 -15.74 10.06 -14.05
C TYR A 175 -14.31 9.92 -13.53
N LEU A 176 -13.56 8.91 -14.00
CA LEU A 176 -12.14 8.80 -13.70
C LEU A 176 -11.38 10.00 -14.28
N PRO A 177 -10.39 10.55 -13.55
CA PRO A 177 -9.70 11.76 -13.95
C PRO A 177 -8.84 11.51 -15.20
N ALA A 178 -9.01 12.35 -16.23
CA ALA A 178 -8.22 12.27 -17.45
C ALA A 178 -6.75 12.64 -17.20
N GLY A 179 -5.83 11.99 -17.92
CA GLY A 179 -4.39 12.25 -17.79
C GLY A 179 -3.75 11.68 -16.52
N CYS A 180 -4.45 10.80 -15.82
CA CYS A 180 -3.93 10.05 -14.67
C CYS A 180 -3.82 8.56 -14.99
N ASN A 181 -3.07 7.80 -14.18
CA ASN A 181 -3.20 6.35 -14.18
C ASN A 181 -4.53 5.97 -13.52
N THR A 182 -5.30 5.15 -14.20
CA THR A 182 -6.65 4.80 -13.79
C THR A 182 -6.87 3.31 -13.71
N PHE A 183 -7.77 2.89 -12.81
CA PHE A 183 -8.13 1.49 -12.71
C PHE A 183 -9.58 1.29 -12.30
N VAL A 184 -10.12 0.12 -12.63
CA VAL A 184 -11.43 -0.30 -12.15
C VAL A 184 -11.27 -1.52 -11.28
N SER A 185 -11.82 -1.45 -10.07
CA SER A 185 -11.98 -2.61 -9.21
C SER A 185 -13.39 -3.15 -9.38
N ILE A 186 -13.52 -4.21 -10.16
CA ILE A 186 -14.74 -4.98 -10.34
C ILE A 186 -14.87 -5.93 -9.14
N GLU A 187 -15.26 -5.38 -7.99
CA GLU A 187 -15.31 -6.12 -6.72
C GLU A 187 -16.43 -5.63 -5.77
N PRO A 188 -17.32 -6.54 -5.32
CA PRO A 188 -17.49 -7.90 -5.85
C PRO A 188 -18.16 -7.85 -7.23
N LEU A 189 -17.75 -8.74 -8.14
CA LEU A 189 -18.45 -8.97 -9.41
C LEU A 189 -19.82 -9.61 -9.13
N MET A 190 -20.89 -8.84 -9.34
CA MET A 190 -22.27 -9.22 -9.01
C MET A 190 -23.18 -9.38 -10.25
N GLY A 191 -22.70 -9.01 -11.43
CA GLY A 191 -23.45 -9.15 -12.68
C GLY A 191 -22.57 -8.89 -13.90
N ASP A 192 -23.11 -9.17 -15.09
CA ASP A 192 -22.45 -8.84 -16.35
C ASP A 192 -22.25 -7.31 -16.49
N ILE A 193 -21.08 -6.93 -17.01
CA ILE A 193 -20.64 -5.55 -17.25
C ILE A 193 -20.26 -5.36 -18.74
N VAL A 194 -19.85 -6.42 -19.42
CA VAL A 194 -19.20 -6.32 -20.74
C VAL A 194 -20.19 -6.00 -21.84
N SER A 195 -21.43 -6.49 -21.73
CA SER A 195 -22.46 -6.33 -22.76
C SER A 195 -22.74 -4.88 -23.15
N LYS A 196 -22.58 -3.93 -22.23
CA LYS A 196 -22.88 -2.50 -22.46
C LYS A 196 -21.68 -1.57 -22.34
N HIS A 197 -20.61 -1.98 -21.65
CA HIS A 197 -19.52 -1.08 -21.26
C HIS A 197 -18.18 -1.38 -21.94
N ASN A 198 -18.22 -1.72 -23.24
CA ASN A 198 -16.99 -2.01 -24.02
C ASN A 198 -15.99 -0.84 -24.05
N VAL A 199 -16.46 0.41 -23.91
CA VAL A 199 -15.60 1.62 -23.92
C VAL A 199 -14.70 1.68 -22.69
N MET A 200 -15.13 1.14 -21.55
CA MET A 200 -14.34 1.12 -20.31
C MET A 200 -12.94 0.54 -20.54
N PHE A 201 -12.86 -0.59 -21.26
CA PHE A 201 -11.60 -1.30 -21.54
C PHE A 201 -10.62 -0.53 -22.43
N ARG A 202 -11.05 0.59 -23.04
CA ARG A 202 -10.17 1.48 -23.82
C ARG A 202 -9.68 2.68 -23.01
N GLN A 203 -10.28 2.93 -21.85
CA GLN A 203 -10.06 4.14 -21.06
C GLN A 203 -9.31 3.87 -19.76
N VAL A 204 -9.34 2.65 -19.25
CA VAL A 204 -8.74 2.27 -17.97
C VAL A 204 -7.40 1.58 -18.19
N ASP A 205 -6.44 1.84 -17.31
CA ASP A 205 -5.07 1.29 -17.42
C ASP A 205 -4.90 -0.05 -16.70
N TRP A 206 -5.86 -0.42 -15.85
CA TRP A 206 -5.82 -1.66 -15.08
C TRP A 206 -7.19 -2.12 -14.59
N ILE A 207 -7.38 -3.44 -14.52
CA ILE A 207 -8.63 -4.05 -14.04
C ILE A 207 -8.31 -5.03 -12.91
N ILE A 208 -9.01 -4.87 -11.78
CA ILE A 208 -9.02 -5.82 -10.67
C ILE A 208 -10.36 -6.53 -10.64
N ILE A 209 -10.38 -7.85 -10.50
CA ILE A 209 -11.61 -8.66 -10.44
C ILE A 209 -11.62 -9.46 -9.14
N GLY A 210 -12.73 -9.43 -8.41
CA GLY A 210 -12.92 -10.24 -7.21
C GLY A 210 -14.36 -10.66 -6.99
N ALA A 211 -14.57 -11.85 -6.40
CA ALA A 211 -15.87 -12.27 -5.88
C ALA A 211 -16.08 -11.77 -4.44
N GLU A 212 -17.35 -11.76 -4.01
CA GLU A 212 -17.70 -11.44 -2.61
C GLU A 212 -17.07 -12.43 -1.63
N THR A 213 -16.44 -11.90 -0.59
CA THR A 213 -15.76 -12.69 0.45
C THR A 213 -16.55 -12.73 1.77
N GLY A 214 -16.36 -13.83 2.51
CA GLY A 214 -17.01 -14.06 3.80
C GLY A 214 -18.25 -14.96 3.74
N ARG A 215 -18.90 -15.14 4.89
CA ARG A 215 -20.00 -16.10 5.11
C ARG A 215 -21.40 -15.47 4.90
N ASN A 216 -21.59 -14.72 3.83
CA ASN A 216 -22.92 -14.23 3.47
C ASN A 216 -23.68 -15.36 2.73
N LYS A 217 -24.87 -15.73 3.23
CA LYS A 217 -25.72 -16.77 2.63
C LYS A 217 -26.33 -16.34 1.29
N ASN A 218 -26.49 -15.03 1.09
CA ASN A 218 -27.09 -14.45 -0.11
C ASN A 218 -26.02 -13.88 -1.06
N LYS A 219 -24.75 -14.33 -0.94
CA LYS A 219 -23.67 -13.85 -1.79
C LYS A 219 -23.91 -14.28 -3.24
N ILE A 220 -23.63 -13.37 -4.18
CA ILE A 220 -23.61 -13.69 -5.60
C ILE A 220 -22.25 -14.34 -5.90
N VAL A 221 -22.29 -15.52 -6.53
CA VAL A 221 -21.10 -16.16 -7.08
C VAL A 221 -21.01 -15.73 -8.54
N PRO A 222 -19.94 -15.05 -8.97
CA PRO A 222 -19.78 -14.66 -10.37
C PRO A 222 -19.87 -15.84 -11.32
N GLU A 223 -20.55 -15.65 -12.46
CA GLU A 223 -20.50 -16.62 -13.53
C GLU A 223 -19.11 -16.62 -14.19
N LEU A 224 -18.58 -17.81 -14.49
CA LEU A 224 -17.31 -17.96 -15.19
C LEU A 224 -17.30 -17.19 -16.53
N GLN A 225 -18.45 -17.13 -17.21
CA GLN A 225 -18.57 -16.42 -18.47
C GLN A 225 -18.35 -14.91 -18.31
N TRP A 226 -18.87 -14.28 -17.26
CA TRP A 226 -18.64 -12.84 -17.00
C TRP A 226 -17.15 -12.54 -16.85
N ILE A 227 -16.42 -13.40 -16.13
CA ILE A 227 -14.97 -13.24 -15.95
C ILE A 227 -14.24 -13.42 -17.28
N LYS A 228 -14.59 -14.44 -18.07
CA LYS A 228 -14.01 -14.67 -19.40
C LYS A 228 -14.24 -13.49 -20.33
N ASP A 229 -15.45 -12.93 -20.33
CA ASP A 229 -15.79 -11.79 -21.18
C ASP A 229 -14.94 -10.56 -20.80
N ILE A 230 -14.76 -10.30 -19.50
CA ILE A 230 -13.89 -9.21 -19.01
C ILE A 230 -12.44 -9.44 -19.49
N VAL A 231 -11.91 -10.65 -19.33
CA VAL A 231 -10.54 -10.99 -19.75
C VAL A 231 -10.35 -10.83 -21.25
N VAL A 232 -11.26 -11.37 -22.07
CA VAL A 232 -11.19 -11.24 -23.54
C VAL A 232 -11.16 -9.78 -23.97
N LYS A 233 -11.98 -8.93 -23.33
CA LYS A 233 -12.00 -7.49 -23.64
C LYS A 233 -10.76 -6.77 -23.14
N ALA A 234 -10.24 -7.12 -21.97
CA ALA A 234 -9.00 -6.57 -21.45
C ALA A 234 -7.82 -6.94 -22.37
N ASP A 235 -7.69 -8.21 -22.77
CA ASP A 235 -6.66 -8.68 -23.67
C ASP A 235 -6.72 -7.99 -25.05
N TYR A 236 -7.93 -7.84 -25.61
CA TYR A 236 -8.13 -7.13 -26.87
C TYR A 236 -7.63 -5.68 -26.82
N ASN A 237 -7.71 -5.02 -25.65
CA ASN A 237 -7.25 -3.65 -25.45
C ASN A 237 -5.89 -3.58 -24.74
N SER A 238 -5.19 -4.70 -24.53
CA SER A 238 -3.91 -4.78 -23.81
C SER A 238 -3.94 -4.19 -22.39
N VAL A 239 -5.07 -4.32 -21.69
CA VAL A 239 -5.23 -3.86 -20.30
C VAL A 239 -4.86 -5.01 -19.34
N PRO A 240 -3.91 -4.80 -18.40
CA PRO A 240 -3.55 -5.82 -17.42
C PRO A 240 -4.73 -6.19 -16.52
N VAL A 241 -4.83 -7.47 -16.17
CA VAL A 241 -5.86 -8.00 -15.27
C VAL A 241 -5.28 -8.63 -14.01
N PHE A 242 -5.75 -8.18 -12.85
CA PHE A 242 -5.47 -8.79 -11.55
C PHE A 242 -6.73 -9.46 -10.98
N MET A 243 -6.74 -10.78 -10.95
CA MET A 243 -7.77 -11.59 -10.29
C MET A 243 -7.40 -11.82 -8.84
N LYS A 244 -8.32 -11.60 -7.90
CA LYS A 244 -8.13 -11.90 -6.48
C LYS A 244 -8.34 -13.38 -6.17
N ASP A 245 -7.75 -13.87 -5.09
CA ASP A 245 -7.89 -15.25 -4.58
C ASP A 245 -9.35 -15.71 -4.46
N SER A 246 -10.28 -14.78 -4.24
CA SER A 246 -11.70 -15.07 -4.18
C SER A 246 -12.28 -15.66 -5.49
N LEU A 247 -11.56 -15.56 -6.61
CA LEU A 247 -11.92 -16.14 -7.89
C LEU A 247 -11.37 -17.55 -8.12
N VAL A 248 -10.38 -18.01 -7.35
CA VAL A 248 -9.77 -19.36 -7.51
C VAL A 248 -10.83 -20.47 -7.59
N PRO A 249 -11.88 -20.51 -6.74
CA PRO A 249 -12.92 -21.55 -6.83
C PRO A 249 -13.77 -21.52 -8.10
N ILE A 250 -13.70 -20.44 -8.88
CA ILE A 250 -14.52 -20.21 -10.08
C ILE A 250 -13.69 -20.42 -11.34
N VAL A 251 -12.47 -19.88 -11.39
CA VAL A 251 -11.61 -19.92 -12.58
C VAL A 251 -10.56 -21.02 -12.55
N GLY A 252 -10.22 -21.57 -11.37
CA GLY A 252 -9.09 -22.49 -11.20
C GLY A 252 -7.75 -21.77 -11.04
N GLU A 253 -6.80 -22.34 -10.29
CA GLU A 253 -5.50 -21.71 -10.00
C GLU A 253 -4.71 -21.44 -11.29
N GLU A 254 -4.77 -22.35 -12.26
CA GLU A 254 -4.06 -22.29 -13.53
C GLU A 254 -4.53 -21.17 -14.46
N ASN A 255 -5.76 -20.67 -14.26
CA ASN A 255 -6.35 -19.60 -15.07
C ASN A 255 -6.32 -18.23 -14.38
N MET A 256 -5.71 -18.14 -13.20
CA MET A 256 -5.59 -16.87 -12.47
C MET A 256 -4.64 -15.90 -13.19
N ARG A 257 -5.10 -14.66 -13.39
CA ARG A 257 -4.29 -13.55 -13.90
C ARG A 257 -3.81 -12.69 -12.74
N ARG A 258 -2.50 -12.37 -12.67
CA ARG A 258 -1.86 -11.58 -11.59
C ARG A 258 -1.04 -10.43 -12.14
N GLU A 259 -1.60 -9.75 -13.13
CA GLU A 259 -0.88 -8.75 -13.89
C GLU A 259 -0.97 -7.39 -13.18
N PHE A 260 0.18 -6.75 -13.08
CA PHE A 260 0.31 -5.38 -12.62
C PHE A 260 0.72 -4.49 -13.79
N PRO A 261 0.21 -3.26 -13.87
CA PRO A 261 0.81 -2.21 -14.68
C PRO A 261 2.30 -2.06 -14.36
N LYS A 262 3.09 -1.66 -15.35
CA LYS A 262 4.56 -1.56 -15.25
C LYS A 262 5.01 -0.75 -14.02
N GLN A 263 4.34 0.36 -13.74
CA GLN A 263 4.63 1.25 -12.62
C GLN A 263 4.45 0.57 -11.25
N LEU A 264 3.57 -0.44 -11.17
CA LEU A 264 3.27 -1.17 -9.93
C LEU A 264 4.13 -2.44 -9.74
N GLN A 265 5.00 -2.80 -10.69
CA GLN A 265 5.83 -4.02 -10.63
C GLN A 265 7.12 -3.86 -9.82
N HIS A 266 7.52 -2.63 -9.44
CA HIS A 266 8.84 -2.37 -8.86
C HIS A 266 8.78 -1.64 -7.52
N SER A 267 9.61 -2.08 -6.58
CA SER A 267 9.90 -1.36 -5.33
C SER A 267 11.21 -0.58 -5.50
N GLU A 268 11.11 0.74 -5.63
CA GLU A 268 12.30 1.61 -5.58
C GLU A 268 12.92 1.61 -4.18
N ILE A 269 14.25 1.73 -4.04
CA ILE A 269 14.89 1.79 -2.73
C ILE A 269 14.98 3.26 -2.30
N SER A 270 14.54 3.60 -1.08
CA SER A 270 14.54 5.02 -0.65
C SER A 270 15.94 5.59 -0.62
N PRO A 271 16.13 6.91 -0.82
CA PRO A 271 17.45 7.53 -0.72
C PRO A 271 18.16 7.17 0.60
N LYS A 272 17.41 7.17 1.71
CA LYS A 272 17.91 6.77 3.04
C LYS A 272 18.34 5.31 3.10
N LEU A 273 17.54 4.40 2.55
CA LEU A 273 17.87 2.98 2.53
C LEU A 273 18.99 2.68 1.51
N LYS A 274 19.06 3.40 0.39
CA LYS A 274 20.12 3.32 -0.60
C LYS A 274 21.46 3.70 0.03
N ALA A 275 21.52 4.82 0.76
CA ALA A 275 22.70 5.20 1.54
C ALA A 275 23.07 4.17 2.63
N LYS A 276 22.07 3.49 3.22
CA LYS A 276 22.32 2.41 4.17
C LYS A 276 22.89 1.15 3.50
N LEU A 277 22.34 0.75 2.35
CA LEU A 277 22.62 -0.53 1.69
C LEU A 277 23.80 -0.49 0.72
N PHE A 278 24.13 0.68 0.17
CA PHE A 278 25.18 0.85 -0.84
C PHE A 278 26.32 1.70 -0.29
N ASP A 279 27.53 1.45 -0.79
CA ASP A 279 28.73 2.25 -0.48
C ASP A 279 29.69 2.24 -1.68
N GLY A 280 30.72 3.08 -1.63
CA GLY A 280 31.80 3.07 -2.62
C GLY A 280 32.88 2.05 -2.25
N CYS A 281 33.38 1.30 -3.23
CA CYS A 281 34.61 0.52 -3.05
C CYS A 281 35.78 1.47 -2.69
N ALA A 282 36.52 1.15 -1.64
CA ALA A 282 37.66 1.95 -1.16
C ALA A 282 38.73 2.15 -2.24
N SER A 283 38.92 1.16 -3.13
CA SER A 283 39.88 1.18 -4.23
C SER A 283 39.29 1.80 -5.50
N CYS A 284 38.41 1.08 -6.22
CA CYS A 284 37.92 1.53 -7.53
C CYS A 284 36.76 2.53 -7.50
N LYS A 285 36.25 2.89 -6.31
CA LYS A 285 35.10 3.80 -6.11
C LYS A 285 33.78 3.35 -6.74
N ALA A 286 33.70 2.13 -7.30
CA ALA A 286 32.45 1.56 -7.79
C ALA A 286 31.39 1.53 -6.68
N HIS A 287 30.18 1.99 -6.99
CA HIS A 287 29.09 2.05 -6.03
C HIS A 287 28.27 0.76 -6.09
N LEU A 288 28.40 -0.07 -5.06
CA LEU A 288 27.85 -1.43 -5.01
C LEU A 288 27.06 -1.65 -3.72
N ARG A 289 26.27 -2.72 -3.66
CA ARG A 289 25.64 -3.14 -2.41
C ARG A 289 26.73 -3.56 -1.43
N LYS A 290 26.64 -3.11 -0.18
CA LYS A 290 27.55 -3.50 0.91
C LYS A 290 27.63 -5.02 1.08
N SER A 291 26.52 -5.73 0.87
CA SER A 291 26.45 -7.20 0.92
C SER A 291 27.22 -7.93 -0.18
N GLU A 292 27.58 -7.25 -1.26
CA GLU A 292 28.35 -7.80 -2.38
C GLU A 292 29.85 -7.51 -2.24
N MET A 293 30.23 -6.65 -1.29
CA MET A 293 31.59 -6.21 -1.03
C MET A 293 32.17 -6.86 0.23
N ILE A 294 33.49 -6.80 0.37
CA ILE A 294 34.24 -7.21 1.55
C ILE A 294 34.31 -6.04 2.52
N THR A 295 33.90 -6.26 3.76
CA THR A 295 34.02 -5.26 4.84
C THR A 295 35.47 -5.15 5.29
N LEU A 296 36.01 -3.93 5.30
CA LEU A 296 37.36 -3.64 5.79
C LEU A 296 37.28 -3.22 7.27
N LEU A 297 37.94 -3.98 8.12
CA LEU A 297 38.01 -3.75 9.56
C LEU A 297 39.45 -3.43 9.99
N ALA A 298 39.65 -2.45 10.86
CA ALA A 298 40.95 -2.08 11.39
C ALA A 298 40.90 -1.82 12.89
N ARG A 299 42.03 -2.01 13.58
CA ARG A 299 42.20 -1.70 15.01
C ARG A 299 43.56 -1.07 15.26
N SER A 300 43.62 -0.17 16.24
CA SER A 300 44.84 0.50 16.65
C SER A 300 45.74 -0.38 17.51
N LYS A 301 45.15 -1.21 18.39
CA LYS A 301 45.91 -2.10 19.28
C LYS A 301 45.37 -3.53 19.24
N ARG A 302 46.24 -4.48 19.55
CA ARG A 302 45.87 -5.89 19.71
C ARG A 302 44.99 -6.05 20.94
N GLY A 303 43.90 -6.80 20.82
CA GLY A 303 42.90 -7.00 21.89
C GLY A 303 41.69 -6.06 21.79
N GLU A 304 41.78 -4.96 21.02
CA GLU A 304 40.63 -4.08 20.78
C GLU A 304 39.66 -4.69 19.76
N GLN A 305 38.38 -4.33 19.91
CA GLN A 305 37.35 -4.60 18.92
C GLN A 305 37.65 -3.84 17.63
N PRO A 306 37.77 -4.53 16.48
CA PRO A 306 38.07 -3.87 15.23
C PRO A 306 36.89 -3.03 14.75
N LYS A 307 37.17 -1.82 14.26
CA LYS A 307 36.17 -0.90 13.72
C LYS A 307 36.14 -0.99 12.20
N GLN A 308 34.93 -0.91 11.65
CA GLN A 308 34.73 -0.79 10.21
C GLN A 308 35.21 0.57 9.72
N PHE A 309 36.05 0.56 8.69
CA PHE A 309 36.54 1.80 8.05
C PHE A 309 36.25 1.88 6.55
N GLY A 310 35.73 0.82 5.92
CA GLY A 310 35.32 0.88 4.52
C GLY A 310 34.86 -0.46 3.95
N PHE A 311 34.61 -0.48 2.65
CA PHE A 311 34.25 -1.67 1.87
C PHE A 311 35.16 -1.80 0.64
N MET A 312 35.42 -3.02 0.18
CA MET A 312 36.18 -3.27 -1.04
C MET A 312 35.45 -4.28 -1.92
N CYS A 313 35.31 -4.02 -3.23
CA CYS A 313 34.72 -5.02 -4.13
C CYS A 313 35.61 -6.26 -4.21
N ARG A 314 35.01 -7.41 -4.56
CA ARG A 314 35.71 -8.70 -4.58
C ARG A 314 36.93 -8.69 -5.48
N ASP A 315 36.86 -8.03 -6.64
CA ASP A 315 37.98 -7.99 -7.58
C ASP A 315 39.13 -7.13 -7.04
N CYS A 316 38.84 -5.95 -6.50
CA CYS A 316 39.85 -5.11 -5.84
C CYS A 316 40.48 -5.82 -4.63
N PHE A 317 39.71 -6.61 -3.89
CA PHE A 317 40.23 -7.36 -2.75
C PHE A 317 41.18 -8.48 -3.20
N LYS A 318 40.85 -9.21 -4.27
CA LYS A 318 41.76 -10.21 -4.85
C LYS A 318 43.08 -9.60 -5.29
N GLU A 319 43.03 -8.46 -5.99
CA GLU A 319 44.24 -7.77 -6.42
C GLU A 319 45.04 -7.21 -5.24
N PHE A 320 44.37 -6.72 -4.19
CA PHE A 320 45.01 -6.31 -2.94
C PHE A 320 45.76 -7.48 -2.26
N CYS A 321 45.12 -8.64 -2.11
CA CYS A 321 45.76 -9.83 -1.54
C CYS A 321 46.97 -10.28 -2.38
N LYS A 322 46.82 -10.36 -3.71
CA LYS A 322 47.93 -10.68 -4.63
C LYS A 322 49.10 -9.71 -4.48
N GLY A 323 48.82 -8.40 -4.43
CA GLY A 323 49.85 -7.37 -4.29
C GLY A 323 50.66 -7.47 -2.99
N LEU A 324 50.10 -8.10 -1.95
CA LEU A 324 50.77 -8.34 -0.66
C LEU A 324 51.33 -9.76 -0.51
N GLY A 325 51.16 -10.63 -1.52
CA GLY A 325 51.53 -12.05 -1.43
C GLY A 325 50.68 -12.83 -0.42
N LEU A 326 49.43 -12.41 -0.20
CA LEU A 326 48.48 -13.07 0.69
C LEU A 326 47.61 -14.06 -0.07
N ASP A 327 47.34 -15.21 0.53
CA ASP A 327 46.31 -16.12 0.04
C ASP A 327 44.93 -15.47 0.14
N ILE A 328 44.11 -15.68 -0.89
CA ILE A 328 42.73 -15.18 -0.91
C ILE A 328 41.90 -16.11 -0.03
N PRO A 329 41.29 -15.62 1.07
CA PRO A 329 40.46 -16.45 1.92
C PRO A 329 39.23 -16.99 1.17
N GLU A 330 38.80 -18.22 1.50
CA GLU A 330 37.51 -18.74 1.04
C GLU A 330 36.36 -18.04 1.79
N LEU A 331 35.78 -17.03 1.15
CA LEU A 331 34.76 -16.18 1.76
C LEU A 331 33.35 -16.81 1.77
N ILE A 332 33.15 -17.93 1.07
CA ILE A 332 31.84 -18.58 0.92
C ILE A 332 31.41 -19.29 2.21
N GLY A 333 32.34 -19.63 3.12
CA GLY A 333 32.07 -20.33 4.39
C GLY A 333 32.00 -19.45 5.66
N LEU A 334 32.26 -18.14 5.55
CA LEU A 334 32.30 -17.22 6.72
C LEU A 334 30.97 -16.50 7.00
N ALA A 335 29.95 -16.70 6.16
CA ALA A 335 28.66 -16.01 6.26
C ALA A 335 27.82 -16.40 7.49
N GLU A 336 28.12 -17.54 8.13
CA GLU A 336 27.36 -18.05 9.28
C GLU A 336 27.99 -17.73 10.65
N SER A 337 29.19 -17.13 10.68
CA SER A 337 29.93 -16.97 11.93
C SER A 337 30.56 -15.59 12.11
N VAL A 338 29.77 -14.54 12.40
CA VAL A 338 30.17 -13.46 13.33
C VAL A 338 28.90 -12.75 13.84
N THR A 339 28.31 -13.27 14.92
CA THR A 339 27.73 -12.42 15.97
C THR A 339 28.60 -12.63 17.19
N ILE A 340 29.62 -11.80 17.36
CA ILE A 340 30.30 -11.68 18.65
C ILE A 340 29.38 -10.80 19.50
N GLY A 341 28.60 -11.44 20.37
CA GLY A 341 27.87 -10.74 21.42
C GLY A 341 28.83 -10.08 22.41
N PRO A 342 28.35 -9.21 23.32
CA PRO A 342 29.17 -8.72 24.41
C PRO A 342 29.60 -9.94 25.23
N GLY A 343 30.92 -10.16 25.33
CA GLY A 343 31.47 -11.18 26.20
C GLY A 343 31.16 -10.83 27.65
N ASP A 344 30.78 -11.85 28.41
CA ASP A 344 30.55 -11.81 29.84
C ASP A 344 31.72 -11.12 30.57
N GLU A 345 31.38 -10.16 31.42
CA GLU A 345 32.30 -9.57 32.39
C GLU A 345 32.50 -10.58 33.54
N ASP A 346 33.65 -11.24 33.55
CA ASP A 346 34.23 -11.83 34.76
C ASP A 346 35.32 -10.88 35.28
N GLU A 347 34.97 -10.03 36.25
CA GLU A 347 35.74 -9.76 37.49
C GLU A 347 34.92 -8.95 38.51
#